data_AF-A0A0F3N2N4-F1
#
_entry.id   AF-A0A0F3N2N4-F1
#
_cell.length_a   1.000
_cell.length_b   1.000
_cell.length_c   1.000
_cell.angle_alpha   90.00
_cell.angle_beta   90.00
_cell.angle_gamma   90.00
#
_symmetry.space_group_name_H-M   'P 1'
#
loop_
_entity.id
_entity.type
_entity.pdbx_description
1 polymer ?
#
loop_
_entity_poly.entity_id
_entity_poly.type
_entity_poly.pdbx_seq_one_letter_code
_entity_poly.pdbx_strand_id
1 'polypeptide(L)' 'MNPALNIKGFAFPSGHMSSGVVFYGWFFTNIRYSLLRIIIVVILTGMGFSLIYKGYHYPVDIIASITIGIMVIAVIL' A
#
# COMPACT_ATOMS: atom_id res chain seq x y z
N MET A 1 -14.73 -0.64 3.98
CA MET A 1 -14.79 -2.01 4.54
C MET A 1 -16.13 -2.63 4.26
N ASN A 2 -16.16 -3.90 3.85
CA ASN A 2 -17.39 -4.68 3.73
C ASN A 2 -18.05 -4.84 5.12
N PRO A 3 -19.29 -4.34 5.34
CA PRO A 3 -19.98 -4.45 6.61
C PRO A 3 -20.17 -5.90 7.09
N ALA A 4 -20.24 -6.85 6.17
CA ALA A 4 -20.40 -8.27 6.48
C ALA A 4 -19.24 -8.87 7.28
N LEU A 5 -18.06 -8.23 7.26
CA LEU A 5 -16.87 -8.71 7.97
C LEU A 5 -16.88 -8.36 9.47
N ASN A 6 -17.81 -7.50 9.93
CA ASN A 6 -17.93 -7.06 11.33
C ASN A 6 -16.59 -6.59 11.96
N ILE A 7 -15.76 -5.92 11.16
CA ILE A 7 -14.47 -5.37 11.59
C ILE A 7 -14.72 -3.99 12.18
N LYS A 8 -14.22 -3.75 13.40
CA LYS A 8 -14.27 -2.44 14.06
C LYS A 8 -13.02 -1.63 13.73
N GLY A 9 -13.19 -0.35 13.39
CA GLY A 9 -12.08 0.59 13.15
C GLY A 9 -12.29 1.44 11.90
N PHE A 10 -11.36 2.36 11.67
CA PHE A 10 -11.34 3.19 10.46
C PHE A 10 -10.66 2.43 9.31
N ALA A 11 -11.34 2.38 8.17
CA ALA A 11 -10.82 1.73 6.96
C ALA A 11 -9.91 2.65 6.14
N PHE A 12 -10.08 3.96 6.28
CA PHE A 12 -9.44 4.97 5.45
C PHE A 12 -8.43 5.80 6.26
N PRO A 13 -7.21 6.02 5.74
CA PRO A 13 -6.56 5.26 4.65
C PRO A 13 -6.16 3.85 5.12
N SER A 14 -5.80 2.95 4.20
CA SER A 14 -5.38 1.60 4.56
C SER A 14 -4.03 1.57 5.29
N GLY A 15 -4.01 1.15 6.55
CA GLY A 15 -2.76 1.05 7.33
C GLY A 15 -1.72 0.09 6.72
N HIS A 16 -2.15 -1.09 6.26
CA HIS A 16 -1.28 -2.07 5.59
C HIS A 16 -0.68 -1.50 4.31
N MET A 17 -1.49 -0.78 3.52
CA MET A 17 -0.99 -0.18 2.30
C MET A 17 -0.06 1.00 2.61
N SER A 18 -0.38 1.85 3.58
CA SER A 18 0.46 3.00 3.94
C SER A 18 1.86 2.57 4.39
N SER A 19 1.97 1.62 5.33
CA SER A 19 3.26 1.13 5.79
C SER A 19 4.04 0.40 4.70
N GLY A 20 3.36 -0.42 3.89
CA GLY A 20 3.96 -1.10 2.76
C GLY A 20 4.51 -0.14 1.71
N VAL A 21 3.73 0.86 1.29
CA VAL A 21 4.17 1.86 0.29
C VAL A 21 5.37 2.63 0.82
N VAL A 22 5.34 3.11 2.06
CA VAL A 22 6.47 3.87 2.62
C VAL A 22 7.74 3.02 2.66
N PHE A 23 7.67 1.82 3.25
CA PHE A 23 8.85 0.96 3.39
C PHE A 23 9.38 0.47 2.05
N TYR A 24 8.53 -0.17 1.24
CA TYR A 24 8.97 -0.76 -0.02
C TYR A 24 9.21 0.30 -1.09
N GLY A 25 8.49 1.42 -1.07
CA GLY A 25 8.71 2.54 -1.99
C GLY A 25 10.03 3.24 -1.71
N TRP A 26 10.38 3.50 -0.44
CA TRP A 26 11.71 3.97 -0.07
C TRP A 26 12.80 2.95 -0.41
N PHE A 27 12.54 1.66 -0.20
CA PHE A 27 13.51 0.62 -0.59
C PHE A 27 13.71 0.56 -2.11
N PHE A 28 12.63 0.74 -2.89
CA PHE A 28 12.66 0.80 -4.35
C PHE A 28 13.54 1.94 -4.87
N THR A 29 13.49 3.12 -4.23
CA THR A 29 14.27 4.30 -4.65
C THR A 29 15.76 4.13 -4.37
N ASN A 30 16.13 3.31 -3.38
CA ASN A 30 17.51 3.12 -2.95
C ASN A 30 18.20 1.88 -3.58
N ILE A 31 17.46 0.96 -4.19
CA ILE A 31 18.04 -0.26 -4.75
C ILE A 31 18.44 -0.11 -6.22
N ARG A 32 19.61 -0.67 -6.59
CA ARG A 32 20.12 -0.67 -7.98
C ARG A 32 19.66 -1.86 -8.83
N TYR A 33 19.17 -2.92 -8.19
CA TYR A 33 18.81 -4.16 -8.90
C TYR A 33 17.38 -4.10 -9.46
N SER A 34 17.25 -4.07 -10.79
CA SER A 34 15.96 -3.97 -11.49
C SER A 34 15.01 -5.14 -11.16
N LEU A 35 15.53 -6.35 -10.94
CA LEU A 35 14.69 -7.49 -10.53
C LEU A 35 14.00 -7.23 -9.18
N LEU A 36 14.71 -6.66 -8.20
CA LEU A 36 14.14 -6.34 -6.90
C LEU A 36 13.08 -5.24 -6.99
N ARG A 37 13.27 -4.28 -7.90
CA ARG A 37 12.26 -3.26 -8.21
C ARG A 37 10.97 -3.87 -8.75
N ILE A 38 11.07 -4.84 -9.67
CA ILE A 38 9.91 -5.57 -10.20
C ILE A 38 9.21 -6.34 -9.07
N ILE A 39 9.97 -7.04 -8.22
CA ILE A 39 9.41 -7.79 -7.08
C ILE A 39 8.64 -6.86 -6.14
N ILE A 40 9.17 -5.68 -5.84
CA ILE A 40 8.49 -4.68 -5.01
C ILE A 40 7.15 -4.25 -5.62
N VAL A 41 7.13 -3.96 -6.92
CA VAL A 41 5.89 -3.58 -7.63
C VAL A 41 4.87 -4.70 -7.54
N VAL A 42 5.30 -5.95 -7.74
CA VAL A 42 4.43 -7.14 -7.62
C VAL A 42 3.88 -7.28 -6.20
N ILE A 43 4.72 -7.11 -5.17
CA ILE A 43 4.30 -7.18 -3.76
C ILE A 43 3.24 -6.12 -3.44
N LEU A 44 3.51 -4.85 -3.77
CA LEU A 44 2.58 -3.76 -3.47
C LEU A 44 1.25 -3.92 -4.23
N THR A 45 1.33 -4.31 -5.49
CA THR A 45 0.14 -4.56 -6.33
C THR A 45 -0.67 -5.74 -5.80
N GLY A 46 -0.02 -6.87 -5.52
CA GLY A 46 -0.67 -8.07 -4.97
C GLY A 46 -1.28 -7.84 -3.59
N MET A 47 -0.63 -7.04 -2.75
CA MET A 47 -1.16 -6.63 -1.45
C MET A 47 -2.43 -5.79 -1.60
N GLY A 48 -2.41 -4.76 -2.46
CA GLY A 48 -3.58 -3.93 -2.76
C GLY A 48 -4.77 -4.74 -3.27
N PHE A 49 -4.54 -5.62 -4.25
CA PHE A 49 -5.59 -6.50 -4.77
C PHE A 49 -6.13 -7.47 -3.71
N SER A 50 -5.26 -8.04 -2.89
CA SER A 50 -5.67 -8.96 -1.81
C SER A 50 -6.57 -8.27 -0.78
N LEU A 51 -6.28 -7.02 -0.42
CA LEU A 51 -7.08 -6.23 0.52
C LEU A 51 -8.46 -5.91 -0.05
N ILE A 52 -8.54 -5.60 -1.34
CA ILE A 52 -9.80 -5.34 -2.04
C ILE A 52 -10.61 -6.64 -2.18
N TYR A 53 -9.98 -7.72 -2.64
CA TYR A 53 -10.61 -9.02 -2.86
C TYR A 53 -11.23 -9.59 -1.57
N LYS A 54 -10.54 -9.44 -0.44
CA LYS A 54 -11.07 -9.87 0.87
C LYS A 54 -12.14 -8.93 1.43
N GLY A 55 -12.42 -7.79 0.78
CA GLY A 55 -13.38 -6.80 1.22
C GLY A 55 -12.91 -5.94 2.41
N TYR A 56 -11.61 -5.99 2.76
CA TYR A 56 -11.04 -5.19 3.84
C TYR A 56 -10.93 -3.72 3.45
N HIS A 57 -10.70 -3.41 2.18
CA HIS A 57 -10.56 -2.02 1.74
C HIS A 57 -11.26 -1.81 0.40
N TYR A 58 -11.79 -0.59 0.22
CA TYR A 58 -12.21 -0.13 -1.09
C TYR A 58 -11.00 0.43 -1.87
N PRO A 59 -11.06 0.50 -3.21
CA PRO A 59 -9.98 1.06 -4.01
C PRO A 59 -9.51 2.45 -3.55
N VAL A 60 -10.43 3.29 -3.07
CA VAL A 60 -10.12 4.63 -2.55
C VAL A 60 -9.22 4.61 -1.31
N ASP A 61 -9.37 3.61 -0.42
CA ASP A 61 -8.53 3.46 0.78
C ASP A 61 -7.08 3.14 0.38
N ILE A 62 -6.90 2.35 -0.68
CA ILE A 62 -5.60 1.95 -1.23
C ILE A 62 -4.94 3.12 -1.96
N ILE A 63 -5.69 3.83 -2.81
CA ILE A 63 -5.18 4.99 -3.57
C ILE A 63 -4.72 6.08 -2.60
N ALA A 64 -5.51 6.40 -1.57
CA ALA A 64 -5.12 7.40 -0.58
C ALA A 64 -3.83 7.01 0.16
N SER A 65 -3.68 5.75 0.56
CA SER A 65 -2.42 5.26 1.15
C SER A 65 -1.23 5.37 0.22
N ILE A 66 -1.40 5.09 -1.08
CA ILE A 66 -0.33 5.26 -2.08
C ILE A 66 0.04 6.73 -2.19
N THR A 67 -0.93 7.63 -2.32
CA THR A 67 -0.68 9.07 -2.42
C THR A 67 0.06 9.59 -1.20
N ILE A 68 -0.40 9.27 0.01
CA ILE A 68 0.25 9.68 1.26
C ILE A 68 1.65 9.07 1.35
N GLY A 69 1.82 7.80 1.03
CA GLY A 69 3.12 7.13 1.07
C GLY A 69 4.14 7.76 0.10
N ILE A 70 3.72 8.11 -1.11
CA ILE A 70 4.57 8.83 -2.08
C ILE A 70 4.95 10.21 -1.54
N MET A 71 4.02 10.95 -0.93
CA MET A 71 4.32 12.24 -0.29
C MET A 71 5.35 12.10 0.83
N VAL A 72 5.21 11.08 1.68
CA VAL A 72 6.19 10.80 2.74
C VAL A 72 7.57 10.50 2.15
N ILE A 73 7.63 9.63 1.14
CA ILE A 73 8.89 9.28 0.45
C ILE A 73 9.54 10.54 -0.14
N ALA A 74 8.75 11.41 -0.80
CA ALA A 74 9.25 12.65 -1.39
C ALA A 74 9.80 13.64 -0.35
N VAL A 75 9.35 13.59 0.90
CA VAL A 75 9.86 14.44 1.99
C VAL A 75 11.15 13.89 2.60
N ILE A 76 11.34 12.57 2.61
CA ILE A 76 12.50 11.92 3.25
C ILE A 76 13.66 11.61 2.31
N LEU A 77 13.44 11.67 0.99
CA LEU A 77 14.49 11.56 -0.03
C LEU A 77 15.15 12.92 -0.28
#